data_AF-A0A015JN30-F1
#
_entry.id   AF-A0A015JN30-F1
#
_cell.length_a   1.000
_cell.length_b   1.000
_cell.length_c   1.000
_cell.angle_alpha   90.00
_cell.angle_beta   90.00
_cell.angle_gamma   90.00
#
_symmetry.space_group_name_H-M   'P 1'
#
loop_
_entity.id
_entity.type
_entity.pdbx_description
1 polymer ?
#
loop_
_entity_poly.entity_id
_entity_poly.type
_entity_poly.pdbx_seq_one_letter_code
_entity_poly.pdbx_strand_id
1 'polypeptide(L)'
;MSTMGLLMYQTMEEIAFPSVQEFKAFNPSKLCLFLKNKFKDEIETFHYFEILEQEKVSGKSFMLLTREHIQGPPYDFPLGSILLIEELIRKLKSQEESKYS
;
A
#
# COMPACT_ATOMS: atom_id res chain seq x y z
N MET A 1 28.76 8.58 -3.33
CA MET A 1 27.30 8.49 -3.15
C MET A 1 26.85 9.77 -2.45
N SER A 2 25.96 10.53 -3.07
CA SER A 2 25.61 11.89 -2.60
C SER A 2 24.70 11.83 -1.38
N THR A 3 25.08 12.52 -0.31
CA THR A 3 24.36 12.63 0.98
C THR A 3 22.94 13.20 0.82
N MET A 4 22.66 13.87 -0.29
CA MET A 4 21.33 14.36 -0.66
C MET A 4 20.30 13.24 -0.85
N GLY A 5 20.73 12.04 -1.29
CA GLY A 5 19.82 10.91 -1.42
C GLY A 5 19.33 10.37 -0.07
N LEU A 6 20.18 10.44 0.96
CA LEU A 6 19.87 9.91 2.30
C LEU A 6 18.97 10.84 3.11
N LEU A 7 19.14 12.16 2.96
CA LEU A 7 18.40 13.17 3.71
C LEU A 7 16.91 13.22 3.34
N MET A 8 16.53 12.90 2.10
CA MET A 8 15.12 12.82 1.71
C MET A 8 14.36 11.69 2.41
N TYR A 9 15.05 10.61 2.79
CA TYR A 9 14.44 9.51 3.56
C TYR A 9 14.37 9.78 5.06
N GLN A 10 15.19 10.72 5.58
CA GLN A 10 15.29 11.00 7.01
C GLN A 10 14.24 11.99 7.55
N THR A 11 13.48 12.66 6.67
CA THR A 11 12.37 13.56 7.04
C THR A 11 11.01 13.04 6.59
N MET A 12 10.85 11.71 6.53
CA MET A 12 9.52 11.13 6.37
C MET A 12 8.82 11.21 7.72
N GLU A 13 7.96 12.21 7.90
CA GLU A 13 6.87 12.12 8.87
C GLU A 13 6.31 10.70 8.80
N GLU A 14 6.30 10.01 9.92
CA GLU A 14 5.68 8.69 10.00
C GLU A 14 4.23 8.89 9.57
N ILE A 15 3.89 8.47 8.34
CA ILE A 15 2.55 8.68 7.81
C ILE A 15 1.63 7.93 8.75
N ALA A 16 0.87 8.70 9.54
CA ALA A 16 -0.09 8.16 10.48
C ALA A 16 -0.97 7.15 9.75
N PHE A 17 -1.18 5.99 10.36
CA PHE A 17 -1.95 4.94 9.73
C PHE A 17 -3.38 5.48 9.47
N PRO A 18 -3.82 5.54 8.20
CA PRO A 18 -5.07 6.23 7.86
C PRO A 18 -6.26 5.49 8.45
N SER A 19 -7.34 6.22 8.68
CA SER A 19 -8.64 5.60 8.84
C SER A 19 -9.06 4.92 7.54
N VAL A 20 -9.92 3.90 7.63
CA VAL A 20 -10.49 3.22 6.45
C VAL A 20 -11.18 4.18 5.46
N GLN A 21 -11.82 5.25 5.95
CA GLN A 21 -12.49 6.24 5.09
C GLN A 21 -11.47 7.09 4.32
N GLU A 22 -10.41 7.55 5.00
CA GLU A 22 -9.31 8.27 4.36
C GLU A 22 -8.58 7.39 3.34
N PHE A 23 -8.32 6.13 3.69
CA PHE A 23 -7.67 5.18 2.80
C PHE A 23 -8.50 4.93 1.53
N LYS A 24 -9.82 4.70 1.66
CA LYS A 24 -10.72 4.52 0.51
C LYS A 24 -10.75 5.74 -0.41
N ALA A 25 -10.43 6.94 0.09
CA ALA A 25 -10.36 8.18 -0.68
C ALA A 25 -9.01 8.38 -1.41
N PHE A 26 -8.02 7.49 -1.25
CA PHE A 26 -6.75 7.62 -1.96
C PHE A 26 -6.93 7.44 -3.47
N ASN A 27 -6.36 8.38 -4.23
CA ASN A 27 -6.12 8.20 -5.65
C ASN A 27 -4.91 7.25 -5.88
N PRO A 28 -4.67 6.76 -7.10
CA PRO A 28 -3.60 5.80 -7.37
C PRO A 28 -2.21 6.26 -6.93
N SER A 29 -1.83 7.52 -7.21
CA SER A 29 -0.52 8.05 -6.81
C SER A 29 -0.34 8.15 -5.30
N LYS A 30 -1.38 8.59 -4.57
CA LYS A 30 -1.36 8.64 -3.11
C LYS A 30 -1.31 7.24 -2.49
N LEU A 31 -1.98 6.26 -3.09
CA LEU A 31 -1.92 4.87 -2.67
C LEU A 31 -0.50 4.30 -2.86
N CYS A 32 0.09 4.48 -4.04
CA CYS A 32 1.46 4.03 -4.33
C CYS A 32 2.48 4.62 -3.35
N LEU A 33 2.43 5.94 -3.14
CA LEU A 33 3.29 6.62 -2.16
C LEU A 33 3.08 6.08 -0.74
N PHE A 34 1.83 5.89 -0.33
CA PHE A 34 1.52 5.31 0.98
C PHE A 34 2.12 3.91 1.15
N LEU A 35 1.96 3.02 0.17
CA LEU A 35 2.45 1.64 0.23
C LEU A 35 3.98 1.60 0.30
N LYS A 36 4.68 2.39 -0.53
CA LYS A 36 6.15 2.51 -0.48
C LYS A 36 6.64 3.00 0.88
N ASN A 37 5.94 3.97 1.48
CA ASN A 37 6.32 4.49 2.78
C ASN A 37 6.00 3.50 3.91
N LYS A 38 4.87 2.78 3.80
CA LYS A 38 4.43 1.78 4.77
C LYS A 38 5.35 0.56 4.80
N PHE A 39 5.87 0.16 3.65
CA PHE A 39 6.76 -0.97 3.45
C PHE A 39 8.16 -0.53 3.03
N LYS A 40 8.65 0.59 3.58
CA LYS A 40 9.92 1.22 3.19
C LYS A 40 11.15 0.31 3.35
N ASP A 41 11.08 -0.65 4.26
CA ASP A 41 12.14 -1.62 4.52
C ASP A 41 12.12 -2.79 3.51
N GLU A 42 11.03 -2.91 2.73
CA GLU A 42 10.79 -3.94 1.72
C GLU A 42 10.95 -3.36 0.30
N ILE A 43 12.11 -2.75 0.02
CA ILE A 43 12.36 -1.98 -1.24
C ILE A 43 12.08 -2.81 -2.50
N GLU A 44 12.34 -4.12 -2.45
CA GLU A 44 12.05 -5.06 -3.54
C GLU A 44 10.56 -5.15 -3.89
N THR A 45 9.67 -4.59 -3.07
CA THR A 45 8.22 -4.56 -3.33
C THR A 45 7.75 -3.33 -4.10
N PHE A 46 8.62 -2.33 -4.30
CA PHE A 46 8.23 -1.01 -4.78
C PHE A 46 7.69 -1.02 -6.21
N HIS A 47 8.30 -1.81 -7.11
CA HIS A 47 7.84 -1.89 -8.49
C HIS A 47 6.43 -2.49 -8.59
N TYR A 48 6.07 -3.41 -7.69
CA TYR A 48 4.71 -3.94 -7.67
C TYR A 48 3.69 -2.87 -7.26
N PHE A 49 4.04 -1.98 -6.34
CA PHE A 49 3.18 -0.84 -5.99
C PHE A 49 3.06 0.18 -7.14
N GLU A 50 4.11 0.32 -7.96
CA GLU A 50 4.05 1.12 -9.19
C GLU A 50 3.11 0.51 -10.23
N ILE A 51 3.07 -0.83 -10.35
CA ILE A 51 2.09 -1.51 -11.22
C ILE A 51 0.66 -1.17 -10.79
N LEU A 52 0.37 -1.15 -9.49
CA LEU A 52 -0.96 -0.73 -9.00
C LEU A 52 -1.31 0.70 -9.43
N GLU A 53 -0.34 1.61 -9.44
CA GLU A 53 -0.53 2.98 -9.92
C GLU A 53 -0.79 3.04 -11.43
N GLN A 54 -0.01 2.28 -12.21
CA GLN A 54 -0.15 2.18 -13.67
C GLN A 54 -1.54 1.64 -14.07
N GLU A 55 -2.01 0.62 -13.35
CA GLU A 55 -3.35 0.03 -13.49
C GLU A 55 -4.46 0.89 -12.86
N LYS A 56 -4.13 2.10 -12.38
CA LYS A 56 -5.06 3.09 -11.81
C LYS A 56 -5.86 2.54 -10.61
N VAL A 57 -5.25 1.65 -9.82
CA VAL A 57 -5.87 1.10 -8.62
C VAL A 57 -5.98 2.20 -7.56
N SER A 58 -7.21 2.60 -7.24
CA SER A 58 -7.50 3.53 -6.14
C SER A 58 -7.55 2.81 -4.79
N GLY A 59 -7.50 3.56 -3.68
CA GLY A 59 -7.64 2.98 -2.34
C GLY A 59 -8.94 2.18 -2.15
N LYS A 60 -10.05 2.64 -2.74
CA LYS A 60 -11.31 1.88 -2.78
C LYS A 60 -11.16 0.55 -3.52
N SER A 61 -10.50 0.54 -4.68
CA SER A 61 -10.31 -0.68 -5.48
C SER A 61 -9.33 -1.65 -4.81
N PHE A 62 -8.29 -1.10 -4.18
CA PHE A 62 -7.31 -1.86 -3.40
C PHE A 62 -7.97 -2.68 -2.29
N MET A 63 -8.94 -2.11 -1.58
CA MET A 63 -9.69 -2.81 -0.51
C MET A 63 -10.51 -4.01 -1.00
N LEU A 64 -10.69 -4.15 -2.33
CA LEU A 64 -11.42 -5.23 -2.98
C LEU A 64 -10.49 -6.27 -3.64
N LEU A 65 -9.17 -6.05 -3.61
CA LEU A 65 -8.22 -7.01 -4.15
C LEU A 65 -8.33 -8.35 -3.42
N THR A 66 -8.28 -9.42 -4.20
CA THR A 66 -8.20 -10.79 -3.70
C THR A 66 -6.85 -11.35 -4.10
N ARG A 67 -6.38 -12.38 -3.39
CA ARG A 67 -5.15 -13.10 -3.73
C ARG A 67 -5.07 -13.46 -5.22
N GLU A 68 -6.16 -13.99 -5.77
CA GLU A 68 -6.26 -14.40 -7.16
C GLU A 68 -6.02 -13.24 -8.12
N HIS A 69 -6.57 -12.05 -7.81
CA HIS A 69 -6.34 -10.86 -8.63
C HIS A 69 -4.86 -10.46 -8.64
N ILE A 70 -4.19 -10.44 -7.48
CA ILE A 70 -2.82 -9.90 -7.36
C ILE A 70 -1.73 -10.90 -7.77
N GLN A 71 -2.03 -12.21 -7.72
CA GLN A 71 -1.08 -13.26 -8.09
C GLN A 71 -0.98 -13.44 -9.62
N GLY A 72 -2.01 -13.06 -10.37
CA GLY A 72 -2.02 -13.16 -11.83
C GLY A 72 -1.59 -11.86 -12.53
N PRO A 73 -1.42 -11.93 -13.86
CA PRO A 73 -1.22 -10.74 -14.68
C PRO A 73 -2.41 -9.77 -14.55
N PRO A 74 -2.18 -8.45 -14.56
CA PRO A 74 -0.91 -7.76 -14.83
C PRO A 74 -0.01 -7.54 -13.59
N TYR A 75 -0.41 -8.03 -12.42
CA TYR A 75 0.21 -7.67 -11.15
C TYR A 75 1.38 -8.58 -10.77
N ASP A 76 1.21 -9.90 -10.94
CA ASP A 76 2.23 -10.94 -10.71
C ASP A 76 3.00 -10.78 -9.37
N PHE A 77 2.29 -10.42 -8.29
CA PHE A 77 2.91 -10.21 -6.98
C PHE A 77 3.46 -11.53 -6.41
N PRO A 78 4.65 -11.53 -5.79
CA PRO A 78 5.17 -12.69 -5.08
C PRO A 78 4.40 -12.91 -3.78
N LEU A 79 4.41 -14.16 -3.30
CA LEU A 79 3.64 -14.58 -2.13
C LEU A 79 3.90 -13.69 -0.90
N GLY A 80 5.15 -13.30 -0.64
CA GLY A 80 5.50 -12.42 0.48
C GLY A 80 4.76 -11.08 0.42
N SER A 81 4.78 -10.42 -0.74
CA SER A 81 4.09 -9.13 -0.94
C SER A 81 2.57 -9.26 -0.87
N ILE A 82 2.02 -10.38 -1.34
CA ILE A 82 0.58 -10.68 -1.22
C ILE A 82 0.18 -10.74 0.26
N LEU A 83 0.97 -11.39 1.11
CA LEU A 83 0.68 -11.49 2.54
C LEU A 83 0.69 -10.13 3.23
N LEU A 84 1.62 -9.24 2.87
CA LEU A 84 1.68 -7.86 3.38
C LEU A 84 0.41 -7.06 3.01
N ILE A 85 -0.08 -7.21 1.78
CA ILE A 85 -1.32 -6.57 1.33
C ILE A 85 -2.53 -7.13 2.07
N GLU A 86 -2.64 -8.45 2.20
CA GLU A 86 -3.73 -9.11 2.91
C GLU A 86 -3.81 -8.66 4.38
N GLU A 87 -2.66 -8.54 5.06
CA GLU A 87 -2.58 -8.03 6.42
C GLU A 87 -3.02 -6.56 6.50
N LEU A 88 -2.56 -5.72 5.57
CA LEU A 88 -2.95 -4.31 5.52
C LEU A 88 -4.47 -4.15 5.34
N ILE A 89 -5.08 -4.88 4.40
CA ILE A 89 -6.53 -4.86 4.16
C ILE A 89 -7.27 -5.33 5.42
N ARG A 90 -6.80 -6.40 6.08
CA ARG A 90 -7.40 -6.90 7.32
C ARG A 90 -7.38 -5.84 8.43
N LYS A 91 -6.24 -5.18 8.62
CA LYS A 91 -6.08 -4.11 9.62
C LYS A 91 -6.97 -2.90 9.33
N LEU A 92 -7.18 -2.57 8.06
CA LEU A 92 -8.11 -1.49 7.65
C LEU A 92 -9.57 -1.88 7.91
N LYS A 93 -9.96 -3.14 7.66
CA LYS A 93 -11.32 -3.64 7.90
C LYS A 93 -11.66 -3.74 9.39
N SER A 94 -10.72 -4.16 10.24
CA SER A 94 -10.96 -4.24 11.68
C SER A 94 -11.26 -2.87 12.33
N GLN A 95 -10.84 -1.76 11.70
CA GLN A 95 -11.22 -0.42 12.14
C GLN A 95 -12.72 -0.12 11.93
N GLU A 96 -13.36 -0.71 10.91
CA GLU A 96 -14.80 -0.56 10.68
C GLU A 96 -15.60 -1.33 11.74
N GLU A 97 -15.15 -2.54 12.10
CA GLU A 97 -15.82 -3.42 13.07
C GLU A 97 -15.74 -2.86 14.50
N SER A 98 -14.63 -2.20 14.84
CA SER A 98 -14.41 -1.58 16.16
C SER A 98 -15.30 -0.35 16.43
N LYS A 99 -15.96 0.22 15.39
CA LYS A 99 -16.88 1.35 15.57
C LYS A 99 -18.31 0.92 15.95
N TYR A 100 -18.62 -0.36 15.89
CA TYR A 100 -19.96 -0.92 16.16
C TYR A 100 -19.96 -1.96 17.30
N SER A 101 -18.85 -2.11 18.03
CA SER A 101 -18.74 -2.96 19.22
C SER A 101 -18.90 -2.16 20.51
#